data_AF-A0A9D5IJX7-F1
#
_entry.id   AF-A0A9D5IJX7-F1
#
_cell.length_a   1.000
_cell.length_b   1.000
_cell.length_c   1.000
_cell.angle_alpha   90.00
_cell.angle_beta   90.00
_cell.angle_gamma   90.00
#
_symmetry.space_group_name_H-M   'P 1'
#
loop_
_entity.id
_entity.type
_entity.pdbx_description
1 polymer ?
#
loop_
_entity_poly.entity_id
_entity_poly.type
_entity_poly.pdbx_seq_one_letter_code
_entity_poly.pdbx_strand_id
1 'polypeptide(L)'
;MKAALFTAACLAAAAPFAMAQNKPSTKPAAPATQVTLVCEAVYMPARTTWTRTVGITYDKKRVRAVHIDGVPVYTFAIQETVILTAVDNERIQIDTAAQSWSSDFRGQATAQGRCERI
;
A
#
# COMPACT_ATOMS: atom_id res chain seq x y z
N MET A 1 33.09 1.26 -77.56
CA MET A 1 32.62 1.55 -76.19
C MET A 1 31.67 0.41 -75.83
N LYS A 2 32.07 -0.50 -74.95
CA LYS A 2 31.38 -1.77 -74.67
C LYS A 2 31.29 -1.98 -73.16
N ALA A 3 30.20 -2.68 -72.79
CA ALA A 3 29.95 -3.45 -71.57
C ALA A 3 29.56 -2.65 -70.31
N ALA A 4 28.73 -3.17 -69.41
CA ALA A 4 27.74 -4.25 -69.37
C ALA A 4 27.07 -4.15 -67.98
N LEU A 5 25.79 -4.48 -67.87
CA LEU A 5 25.08 -4.61 -66.61
C LEU A 5 25.68 -5.71 -65.72
N PHE A 6 25.80 -5.45 -64.42
CA PHE A 6 25.87 -6.49 -63.39
C PHE A 6 24.99 -6.12 -62.19
N THR A 7 23.85 -6.80 -62.10
CA THR A 7 23.02 -6.93 -60.91
C THR A 7 23.72 -7.85 -59.91
N ALA A 8 24.05 -7.34 -58.73
CA ALA A 8 24.52 -8.15 -57.60
C ALA A 8 23.34 -8.42 -56.64
N ALA A 9 22.90 -9.66 -56.60
CA ALA A 9 21.94 -10.16 -55.60
C ALA A 9 22.70 -10.55 -54.34
N CYS A 10 22.49 -9.82 -53.24
CA CYS A 10 22.98 -10.21 -51.91
C CYS A 10 22.00 -11.19 -51.25
N LEU A 11 22.40 -12.46 -51.16
CA LEU A 11 21.82 -13.46 -50.27
C LEU A 11 22.20 -13.12 -48.82
N ALA A 12 21.26 -12.58 -48.03
CA ALA A 12 21.41 -12.45 -46.60
C ALA A 12 20.85 -13.70 -45.91
N ALA A 13 21.74 -14.54 -45.37
CA ALA A 13 21.38 -15.68 -44.55
C ALA A 13 20.80 -15.19 -43.21
N ALA A 14 19.50 -15.40 -42.98
CA ALA A 14 18.86 -15.13 -41.71
C ALA A 14 19.15 -16.27 -40.72
N ALA A 15 20.08 -16.04 -39.78
CA ALA A 15 20.21 -16.89 -38.60
C ALA A 15 19.03 -16.62 -37.64
N PRO A 16 18.33 -17.64 -37.13
CA PRO A 16 17.27 -17.41 -36.16
C PRO A 16 17.88 -17.03 -34.81
N PHE A 17 17.75 -15.76 -34.43
CA PHE A 17 17.92 -15.34 -33.05
C PHE A 17 16.80 -15.99 -32.21
N ALA A 18 17.13 -17.09 -31.53
CA ALA A 18 16.27 -17.66 -30.50
C ALA A 18 16.21 -16.67 -29.33
N MET A 19 15.15 -15.86 -29.29
CA MET A 19 14.82 -15.06 -28.11
C MET A 19 14.46 -16.01 -26.96
N ALA A 20 15.40 -16.23 -26.05
CA ALA A 20 15.13 -16.86 -24.77
C ALA A 20 14.11 -15.99 -24.00
N GLN A 21 12.85 -16.44 -23.99
CA GLN A 21 11.80 -15.81 -23.22
C GLN A 21 12.06 -16.09 -21.73
N ASN A 22 12.74 -15.18 -21.04
CA ASN A 22 12.77 -15.16 -19.58
C ASN A 22 11.34 -14.89 -19.07
N LYS A 23 10.56 -15.95 -18.86
CA LYS A 23 9.29 -15.86 -18.12
C LYS A 23 9.61 -15.42 -16.70
N PRO A 24 9.05 -14.29 -16.22
CA PRO A 24 9.18 -13.91 -14.82
C PRO A 24 8.63 -15.04 -13.97
N SER A 25 9.45 -15.59 -13.08
CA SER A 25 9.00 -16.54 -12.08
C SER A 25 8.07 -15.80 -11.11
N THR A 26 6.77 -16.04 -11.22
CA THR A 26 5.77 -15.62 -10.25
C THR A 26 5.91 -16.49 -9.00
N LYS A 27 6.88 -16.15 -8.15
CA LYS A 27 6.97 -16.72 -6.81
C LYS A 27 5.67 -16.37 -6.05
N PRO A 28 4.96 -17.35 -5.46
CA PRO A 28 3.77 -17.07 -4.66
C PRO A 28 4.09 -16.07 -3.56
N ALA A 29 3.26 -15.03 -3.43
CA ALA A 29 3.39 -14.05 -2.37
C ALA A 29 3.28 -14.77 -1.01
N ALA A 30 4.15 -14.40 -0.06
CA ALA A 30 4.09 -14.95 1.28
C ALA A 30 2.71 -14.66 1.90
N PRO A 31 2.16 -15.57 2.74
CA PRO A 31 0.88 -15.35 3.39
C PRO A 31 0.95 -14.08 4.25
N ALA A 32 0.04 -13.14 3.98
CA ALA A 32 -0.04 -11.89 4.71
C ALA A 32 -0.57 -12.15 6.13
N THR A 33 0.05 -11.51 7.12
CA THR A 33 -0.42 -11.54 8.51
C THR A 33 -1.30 -10.33 8.77
N GLN A 34 -2.34 -10.51 9.56
CA GLN A 34 -3.25 -9.44 9.96
C GLN A 34 -3.06 -9.12 11.44
N VAL A 35 -3.06 -7.82 11.76
CA VAL A 35 -3.18 -7.30 13.12
C VAL A 35 -4.42 -6.45 13.20
N THR A 36 -5.16 -6.60 14.29
CA THR A 36 -6.31 -5.75 14.57
C THR A 36 -6.04 -4.96 15.84
N LEU A 37 -6.29 -3.65 15.77
CA LEU A 37 -6.35 -2.79 16.94
C LEU A 37 -7.81 -2.35 17.14
N VAL A 38 -8.25 -2.29 18.40
CA VAL A 38 -9.50 -1.66 18.81
C VAL A 38 -9.14 -0.40 19.58
N CYS A 39 -9.62 0.75 19.15
CA CYS A 39 -9.28 2.06 19.70
C CYS A 39 -10.51 2.76 20.26
N GLU A 40 -10.45 3.22 21.51
CA GLU A 40 -11.51 4.04 22.12
C GLU A 40 -11.21 5.52 21.89
N ALA A 41 -11.71 6.08 20.78
CA ALA A 41 -11.44 7.46 20.39
C ALA A 41 -12.49 8.41 20.98
N VAL A 42 -12.05 9.37 21.79
CA VAL A 42 -12.89 10.40 22.40
C VAL A 42 -12.89 11.64 21.53
N TYR A 43 -14.03 11.96 20.91
CA TYR A 43 -14.20 13.10 20.01
C TYR A 43 -14.61 14.36 20.76
N MET A 44 -13.84 15.43 20.55
CA MET A 44 -14.07 16.77 21.08
C MET A 44 -14.59 17.69 19.97
N PRO A 45 -15.43 18.69 20.29
CA PRO A 45 -15.85 19.10 21.64
C PRO A 45 -17.07 18.33 22.20
N ALA A 46 -17.69 17.46 21.40
CA ALA A 46 -18.91 16.74 21.76
C ALA A 46 -18.74 15.76 22.94
N ARG A 47 -17.50 15.41 23.31
CA ARG A 47 -17.17 14.43 24.36
C ARG A 47 -17.84 13.08 24.13
N THR A 48 -17.88 12.67 22.86
CA THR A 48 -18.48 11.39 22.46
C THR A 48 -17.36 10.38 22.20
N THR A 49 -17.44 9.20 22.83
CA THR A 49 -16.47 8.12 22.61
C THR A 49 -17.00 7.18 21.53
N TRP A 50 -16.20 6.96 20.49
CA TRP A 50 -16.46 5.96 19.45
C TRP A 50 -15.36 4.90 19.45
N THR A 51 -15.77 3.64 19.43
CA THR A 51 -14.85 2.52 19.24
C THR A 51 -14.51 2.39 17.76
N ARG A 52 -13.24 2.60 17.42
CA ARG A 52 -12.69 2.46 16.06
C ARG A 52 -11.92 1.15 15.96
N THR A 53 -11.95 0.49 14.81
CA THR A 53 -11.17 -0.72 14.54
C THR A 53 -10.13 -0.44 13.46
N VAL A 54 -8.89 -0.86 13.67
CA VAL A 54 -7.79 -0.71 12.72
C VAL A 54 -7.31 -2.09 12.28
N GLY A 55 -7.54 -2.44 11.02
CA GLY A 55 -7.03 -3.67 10.42
C GLY A 55 -5.73 -3.40 9.66
N ILE A 56 -4.63 -4.01 10.07
CA ILE A 56 -3.30 -3.83 9.47
C ILE A 56 -2.84 -5.16 8.86
N THR A 57 -2.75 -5.20 7.54
CA THR A 57 -2.19 -6.34 6.80
C THR A 57 -0.71 -6.10 6.54
N TYR A 58 0.16 -7.06 6.79
CA TYR A 58 1.61 -6.94 6.54
C TYR A 58 2.26 -8.25 6.09
N ASP A 59 3.36 -8.15 5.34
CA ASP A 59 4.09 -9.29 4.77
C ASP A 59 5.47 -9.52 5.42
N LYS A 60 5.50 -9.44 6.75
CA LYS A 60 6.70 -9.50 7.63
C LYS A 60 7.68 -8.34 7.49
N LYS A 61 7.69 -7.61 6.38
CA LYS A 61 8.60 -6.47 6.16
C LYS A 61 7.88 -5.14 5.98
N ARG A 62 6.66 -5.16 5.45
CA ARG A 62 5.92 -3.94 5.10
C ARG A 62 4.44 -4.07 5.38
N VAL A 63 3.83 -2.96 5.80
CA VAL A 63 2.37 -2.82 5.78
C VAL A 63 1.90 -2.83 4.32
N ARG A 64 0.88 -3.63 4.04
CA ARG A 64 0.32 -3.87 2.71
C ARG A 64 -1.07 -3.26 2.54
N ALA A 65 -1.86 -3.26 3.59
CA ALA A 65 -3.17 -2.64 3.61
C ALA A 65 -3.49 -2.16 5.03
N VAL A 66 -4.26 -1.09 5.09
CA VAL A 66 -4.84 -0.56 6.32
C VAL A 66 -6.34 -0.41 6.10
N HIS A 67 -7.13 -0.85 7.07
CA HIS A 67 -8.57 -0.66 7.10
C HIS A 67 -8.94 0.08 8.38
N ILE A 68 -9.86 1.02 8.29
CA ILE A 68 -10.47 1.71 9.42
C ILE A 68 -11.94 1.33 9.43
N ASP A 69 -12.40 0.71 10.51
CA ASP A 69 -13.78 0.21 10.68
C ASP A 69 -14.24 -0.69 9.52
N GLY A 70 -13.31 -1.49 8.99
CA GLY A 70 -13.54 -2.37 7.84
C GLY A 70 -13.45 -1.68 6.48
N VAL A 71 -13.32 -0.36 6.43
CA VAL A 71 -13.15 0.40 5.18
C VAL A 71 -11.67 0.43 4.78
N PRO A 72 -11.28 -0.05 3.60
CA PRO A 72 -9.90 0.07 3.12
C PRO A 72 -9.54 1.54 2.91
N VAL A 73 -8.40 1.96 3.46
CA VAL A 73 -7.94 3.34 3.25
C VAL A 73 -7.36 3.48 1.84
N TYR A 74 -7.61 4.63 1.20
CA TYR A 74 -7.12 4.87 -0.16
C TYR A 74 -5.59 4.94 -0.23
N THR A 75 -4.98 5.59 0.76
CA THR A 75 -3.52 5.69 0.89
C THR A 75 -3.14 5.76 2.36
N PHE A 76 -1.93 5.30 2.68
CA PHE A 76 -1.33 5.47 4.00
C PHE A 76 0.18 5.66 3.85
N ALA A 77 0.78 6.36 4.81
CA ALA A 77 2.22 6.46 4.98
C ALA A 77 2.63 5.87 6.33
N ILE A 78 3.86 5.38 6.41
CA ILE A 78 4.46 4.89 7.65
C ILE A 78 5.57 5.86 8.04
N GLN A 79 5.45 6.46 9.22
CA GLN A 79 6.49 7.25 9.86
C GLN A 79 6.88 6.55 11.14
N GLU A 80 7.99 5.81 11.10
CA GLU A 80 8.43 4.95 12.20
C GLU A 80 7.33 3.95 12.62
N THR A 81 6.72 4.13 13.79
CA THR A 81 5.63 3.30 14.33
C THR A 81 4.25 3.86 14.03
N VAL A 82 4.17 5.05 13.41
CA VAL A 82 2.94 5.77 13.15
C VAL A 82 2.45 5.52 11.74
N ILE A 83 1.20 5.05 11.64
CA ILE A 83 0.46 4.99 10.39
C ILE A 83 -0.28 6.32 10.22
N LEU A 84 -0.01 7.01 9.11
CA LEU A 84 -0.70 8.23 8.72
C LEU A 84 -1.68 7.90 7.59
N THR A 85 -2.95 8.23 7.78
CA THR A 85 -4.00 7.94 6.79
C THR A 85 -5.16 8.93 6.88
N ALA A 86 -6.15 8.78 6.01
CA ALA A 86 -7.40 9.52 6.10
C ALA A 86 -8.60 8.70 5.59
N VAL A 87 -9.75 8.91 6.24
CA VAL A 87 -11.07 8.36 5.86
C VAL A 87 -12.11 9.46 6.10
N ASP A 88 -13.05 9.66 5.18
CA ASP A 88 -14.19 10.58 5.35
C ASP A 88 -13.86 12.01 5.82
N ASN A 89 -12.75 12.59 5.33
CA ASN A 89 -12.18 13.87 5.78
C ASN A 89 -11.55 13.88 7.18
N GLU A 90 -11.54 12.76 7.88
CA GLU A 90 -10.76 12.57 9.09
C GLU A 90 -9.31 12.26 8.74
N ARG A 91 -8.38 13.08 9.22
CA ARG A 91 -6.94 12.78 9.18
C ARG A 91 -6.59 11.97 10.42
N ILE A 92 -6.05 10.77 10.24
CA ILE A 92 -5.89 9.79 11.32
C ILE A 92 -4.41 9.43 11.45
N GLN A 93 -3.94 9.38 12.70
CA GLN A 93 -2.63 8.89 13.10
C GLN A 93 -2.82 7.74 14.08
N ILE A 94 -2.19 6.60 13.78
CA ILE A 94 -2.21 5.41 14.63
C ILE A 94 -0.78 5.07 15.01
N ASP A 95 -0.40 5.29 16.26
CA ASP A 95 0.90 4.83 16.77
C ASP A 95 0.77 3.38 17.22
N THR A 96 1.38 2.48 16.47
CA THR A 96 1.30 1.04 16.73
C THR A 96 2.18 0.58 17.88
N ALA A 97 3.17 1.38 18.29
CA ALA A 97 4.03 1.08 19.45
C ALA A 97 3.42 1.63 20.73
N ALA A 98 2.97 2.89 20.72
CA ALA A 98 2.26 3.49 21.86
C ALA A 98 0.82 2.96 22.00
N GLN A 99 0.30 2.27 20.96
CA GLN A 99 -1.09 1.83 20.85
C GLN A 99 -2.06 2.99 21.11
N SER A 100 -1.96 4.03 20.29
CA SER A 100 -2.76 5.24 20.43
C SER A 100 -3.37 5.68 19.11
N TRP A 101 -4.52 6.34 19.22
CA TRP A 101 -5.25 6.99 18.15
C TRP A 101 -5.19 8.50 18.35
N SER A 102 -4.90 9.23 17.27
CA SER A 102 -5.08 10.67 17.20
C SER A 102 -5.70 11.03 15.85
N SER A 103 -6.63 11.98 15.83
CA SER A 103 -7.32 12.35 14.60
C SER A 103 -7.86 13.77 14.61
N ASP A 104 -8.06 14.31 13.42
CA ASP A 104 -8.64 15.63 13.18
C ASP A 104 -9.57 15.59 11.96
N PHE A 105 -10.84 15.93 12.18
CA PHE A 105 -11.88 16.09 11.17
C PHE A 105 -11.82 17.50 10.55
N ARG A 106 -10.65 17.86 10.03
CA ARG A 106 -10.33 19.18 9.45
C ARG A 106 -10.76 20.36 10.34
N GLY A 107 -10.48 20.27 11.65
CA GLY A 107 -10.81 21.29 12.63
C GLY A 107 -12.26 21.31 13.13
N GLN A 108 -13.14 20.44 12.63
CA GLN A 108 -14.52 20.34 13.13
C GLN A 108 -14.59 19.52 14.43
N ALA A 109 -13.77 18.47 14.50
CA ALA A 109 -13.62 17.62 15.69
C ALA A 109 -12.20 17.06 15.73
N THR A 110 -11.69 16.83 16.92
CA THR A 110 -10.45 16.06 17.13
C THR A 110 -10.76 14.87 18.01
N ALA A 111 -10.04 13.77 17.82
CA ALA A 111 -10.17 12.61 18.69
C ALA A 111 -8.82 12.08 19.14
N GLN A 112 -8.78 11.62 20.38
CA GLN A 112 -7.63 10.94 20.99
C GLN A 112 -8.13 9.69 21.69
N GLY A 113 -7.37 8.62 21.66
CA GLY A 113 -7.79 7.35 22.23
C GLY A 113 -6.66 6.37 22.48
N ARG A 114 -6.89 5.45 23.41
CA ARG A 114 -6.05 4.27 23.58
C ARG A 114 -6.51 3.18 22.63
N CYS A 115 -5.54 2.45 22.09
CA CYS A 115 -5.77 1.26 21.30
C CYS A 115 -5.30 0.01 22.06
N GLU A 116 -5.91 -1.10 21.74
CA GLU A 116 -5.52 -2.42 22.22
C GLU A 116 -5.42 -3.36 21.02
N ARG A 117 -4.41 -4.24 21.04
CA ARG A 117 -4.27 -5.27 20.02
C ARG A 117 -5.08 -6.49 20.43
N ILE A 118 -5.90 -6.99 19.51
CA ILE A 118 -6.72 -8.19 19.68
C ILE A 118 -6.27 -9.33 18.77
#